data_AF-A0A3D2N187-F1
#
_entry.id   AF-A0A3D2N187-F1
#
_cell.length_a   1.000
_cell.length_b   1.000
_cell.length_c   1.000
_cell.angle_alpha   90.00
_cell.angle_beta   90.00
_cell.angle_gamma   90.00
#
_symmetry.space_group_name_H-M   'P 1'
#
loop_
_entity.id
_entity.type
_entity.pdbx_description
1 polymer ?
#
loop_
_entity_poly.entity_id
_entity_poly.type
_entity_poly.pdbx_seq_one_letter_code
_entity_poly.pdbx_strand_id
1 'polypeptide(L)'
;MKNNDAFSYEKTGANADKYAEIDKFLQLNARFSGGIRKLKNYLGSIINRGGGSMLERAKNIVNNDGVESVYDDLMHCTRIDRCDVYIGSKYIFRQGMFLFRMSDVSKCYIIDETQGDDTEYHCVADISDETGTDTLELRKLSVIKVQRQQQFEMISKPIEAAKKKQK
;
A
#
# COMPACT_ATOMS: atom_id res chain seq x y z
N MET A 1 -0.96 -22.28 21.81
CA MET A 1 -0.19 -22.08 20.56
C MET A 1 0.07 -20.60 20.41
N LYS A 2 1.33 -20.16 20.34
CA LYS A 2 1.65 -18.75 20.04
C LYS A 2 1.31 -18.53 18.56
N ASN A 3 0.45 -17.55 18.24
CA ASN A 3 0.19 -17.16 16.86
C ASN A 3 1.49 -16.61 16.26
N ASN A 4 2.11 -17.37 15.35
CA ASN A 4 3.31 -16.92 14.60
C ASN A 4 2.98 -15.84 13.55
N ASP A 5 1.69 -15.56 13.33
CA ASP A 5 1.20 -14.60 12.32
C ASP A 5 1.00 -13.17 12.87
N ALA A 6 1.57 -12.83 14.03
CA ALA A 6 1.52 -11.46 14.55
C ALA A 6 2.66 -10.60 13.97
N PHE A 7 2.44 -9.29 13.85
CA PHE A 7 3.52 -8.32 13.61
C PHE A 7 4.31 -8.17 14.92
N SER A 8 5.28 -9.07 15.11
CA SER A 8 6.15 -9.09 16.29
C SER A 8 7.24 -8.03 16.13
N TYR A 9 7.17 -6.98 16.93
CA TYR A 9 8.20 -5.96 17.06
C TYR A 9 8.60 -5.77 18.53
N GLU A 10 9.76 -5.16 18.73
CA GLU A 10 10.26 -4.85 20.06
C GLU A 10 9.34 -3.81 20.72
N LYS A 11 8.57 -4.24 21.73
CA LYS A 11 7.60 -3.38 22.45
C LYS A 11 8.27 -2.49 23.50
N THR A 12 9.58 -2.61 23.66
CA THR A 12 10.37 -1.92 24.68
C THR A 12 11.66 -1.45 24.02
N GLY A 13 11.96 -0.16 24.05
CA GLY A 13 13.18 0.39 23.42
C GLY A 13 12.92 1.69 22.68
N ALA A 14 13.98 2.30 22.13
CA ALA A 14 13.92 3.62 21.51
C ALA A 14 12.99 3.72 20.28
N ASN A 15 12.68 2.59 19.64
CA ASN A 15 11.83 2.53 18.45
C ASN A 15 10.42 1.97 18.71
N ALA A 16 10.08 1.63 19.96
CA ALA A 16 8.80 0.98 20.28
C ALA A 16 7.59 1.81 19.83
N ASP A 17 7.64 3.13 20.03
CA ASP A 17 6.57 4.05 19.61
C ASP A 17 6.42 4.12 18.09
N LYS A 18 7.54 4.08 17.35
CA LYS A 18 7.53 4.08 15.88
C LYS A 18 6.85 2.83 15.33
N TYR A 19 7.20 1.66 15.88
CA TYR A 19 6.53 0.41 15.52
C TYR A 19 5.04 0.43 15.87
N ALA A 20 4.68 0.97 17.03
CA ALA A 20 3.28 1.07 17.44
C ALA A 20 2.45 1.96 16.50
N GLU A 21 3.00 3.09 16.04
CA GLU A 21 2.29 3.97 15.12
C GLU A 21 2.16 3.34 13.72
N ILE A 22 3.19 2.66 13.23
CA ILE A 22 3.13 1.89 11.98
C ILE A 22 2.07 0.78 12.09
N ASP A 23 2.07 0.00 13.17
CA ASP A 23 1.09 -1.06 13.40
C ASP A 23 -0.33 -0.51 13.53
N LYS A 24 -0.52 0.62 14.22
CA LYS A 24 -1.81 1.29 14.35
C LYS A 24 -2.33 1.79 13.00
N PHE A 25 -1.47 2.36 12.16
CA PHE A 25 -1.85 2.86 10.84
C PHE A 25 -2.20 1.70 9.89
N LEU A 26 -1.37 0.67 9.84
CA LEU A 26 -1.53 -0.49 8.95
C LEU A 26 -2.46 -1.57 9.53
N GLN A 27 -2.84 -1.46 10.80
CA GLN A 27 -3.64 -2.43 11.55
C GLN A 27 -3.10 -3.87 11.49
N LEU A 28 -1.78 -4.07 11.47
CA LEU A 28 -1.19 -5.39 11.21
C LEU A 28 -1.56 -6.39 12.30
N ASN A 29 -1.40 -6.05 13.58
CA ASN A 29 -1.79 -6.94 14.67
C ASN A 29 -3.31 -7.08 14.76
N ALA A 30 -4.08 -6.01 14.63
CA ALA A 30 -5.55 -6.10 14.67
C ALA A 30 -6.11 -7.00 13.56
N ARG A 31 -5.48 -7.03 12.38
CA ARG A 31 -5.92 -7.86 11.25
C ARG A 31 -5.42 -9.29 11.30
N PHE A 32 -4.16 -9.51 11.69
CA PHE A 32 -3.51 -10.81 11.53
C PHE A 32 -3.35 -11.61 12.84
N SER A 33 -3.47 -10.97 14.02
CA SER A 33 -3.25 -11.66 15.32
C SER A 33 -4.50 -12.30 15.94
N GLY A 34 -5.72 -12.02 15.43
CA GLY A 34 -6.96 -12.52 16.05
C GLY A 34 -8.20 -12.45 15.17
N GLY A 35 -8.50 -13.54 14.46
CA GLY A 35 -9.87 -14.03 14.23
C GLY A 35 -10.92 -13.13 13.58
N ILE A 36 -10.57 -12.05 12.85
CA ILE A 36 -11.57 -11.25 12.14
C ILE A 36 -12.08 -12.02 10.90
N ARG A 37 -13.07 -12.88 11.15
CA ARG A 37 -13.98 -13.53 10.19
C ARG A 37 -14.92 -12.53 9.45
N LYS A 38 -14.62 -11.23 9.46
CA LYS A 38 -15.42 -10.18 8.81
C LYS A 38 -14.58 -9.41 7.80
N LEU A 39 -14.15 -10.07 6.73
CA LEU A 39 -13.44 -9.39 5.63
C LEU A 39 -13.98 -9.76 4.25
N LYS A 40 -15.30 -9.96 4.13
CA LYS A 40 -15.92 -10.13 2.81
C LYS A 40 -16.18 -8.79 2.10
N ASN A 41 -16.14 -7.65 2.80
CA ASN A 41 -16.62 -6.36 2.28
C ASN A 41 -15.60 -5.21 2.33
N TYR A 42 -14.33 -5.46 2.66
CA TYR A 42 -13.28 -4.42 2.75
C TYR A 42 -12.02 -4.77 1.92
N LEU A 43 -12.19 -5.63 0.92
CA LEU A 43 -11.22 -5.81 -0.16
C LEU A 43 -11.51 -4.72 -1.19
N GLY A 44 -11.04 -3.50 -0.93
CA GLY A 44 -10.79 -2.57 -2.03
C GLY A 44 -9.74 -3.19 -2.93
N SER A 45 -10.21 -3.89 -3.96
CA SER A 45 -9.54 -4.14 -5.26
C SER A 45 -8.03 -4.42 -5.21
N ILE A 46 -7.66 -5.55 -4.60
CA ILE A 46 -6.50 -6.30 -5.10
C ILE A 46 -7.03 -7.13 -6.27
N ILE A 47 -6.67 -6.71 -7.47
CA ILE A 47 -6.96 -7.45 -8.69
C ILE A 47 -5.73 -8.33 -8.93
N ASN A 48 -5.80 -9.59 -8.52
CA ASN A 48 -4.80 -10.66 -8.71
C ASN A 48 -3.88 -10.97 -7.49
N ARG A 49 -3.82 -12.27 -7.14
CA ARG A 49 -3.31 -12.84 -5.88
C ARG A 49 -2.16 -13.82 -6.16
N GLY A 50 -1.02 -13.30 -6.64
CA GLY A 50 0.19 -14.10 -6.85
C GLY A 50 1.25 -13.92 -5.75
N GLY A 51 1.15 -12.87 -4.93
CA GLY A 51 2.10 -12.55 -3.88
C GLY A 51 1.90 -13.32 -2.57
N GLY A 52 2.96 -13.38 -1.77
CA GLY A 52 2.97 -13.87 -0.39
C GLY A 52 2.15 -12.99 0.55
N SER A 53 2.18 -13.30 1.85
CA SER A 53 1.33 -12.62 2.85
C SER A 53 1.65 -11.11 2.91
N MET A 54 0.63 -10.24 2.90
CA MET A 54 0.89 -8.79 3.00
C MET A 54 1.52 -8.40 4.35
N LEU A 55 1.25 -9.21 5.39
CA LEU A 55 1.94 -9.07 6.66
C LEU A 55 3.44 -9.37 6.52
N GLU A 56 3.78 -10.41 5.77
CA GLU A 56 5.16 -10.78 5.48
C GLU A 56 5.86 -9.68 4.69
N ARG A 57 5.18 -9.13 3.67
CA ARG A 57 5.68 -7.97 2.91
C ARG A 57 5.96 -6.77 3.83
N ALA A 58 5.01 -6.40 4.68
CA ALA A 58 5.19 -5.29 5.62
C ALA A 58 6.34 -5.57 6.62
N LYS A 59 6.48 -6.81 7.12
CA LYS A 59 7.62 -7.22 7.96
C LYS A 59 8.94 -7.07 7.23
N ASN A 60 9.03 -7.57 6.00
CA ASN A 60 10.24 -7.51 5.19
C ASN A 60 10.64 -6.06 4.93
N ILE A 61 9.70 -5.19 4.56
CA ILE A 61 9.97 -3.77 4.35
C ILE A 61 10.47 -3.10 5.64
N VAL A 62 9.75 -3.25 6.76
CA VAL A 62 10.14 -2.60 8.02
C VAL A 62 11.48 -3.11 8.55
N ASN A 63 11.77 -4.40 8.39
CA ASN A 63 13.02 -5.00 8.85
C ASN A 63 14.22 -4.64 7.95
N ASN A 64 14.03 -4.66 6.62
CA ASN A 64 15.11 -4.44 5.66
C ASN A 64 15.44 -2.95 5.51
N ASP A 65 14.43 -2.08 5.52
CA ASP A 65 14.62 -0.64 5.30
C ASP A 65 14.81 0.14 6.61
N GLY A 66 14.50 -0.50 7.74
CA GLY A 66 14.55 0.10 9.06
C GLY A 66 13.27 0.86 9.42
N VAL A 67 12.81 0.64 10.66
CA VAL A 67 11.59 1.25 11.21
C VAL A 67 11.61 2.78 11.16
N GLU A 68 12.78 3.40 11.30
CA GLU A 68 12.92 4.85 11.24
C GLU A 68 12.60 5.41 9.86
N SER A 69 13.09 4.80 8.79
CA SER A 69 12.81 5.22 7.41
C SER A 69 11.31 5.08 7.10
N VAL A 70 10.70 3.97 7.49
CA VAL A 70 9.27 3.72 7.27
C VAL A 70 8.40 4.69 8.07
N TYR A 71 8.75 4.92 9.35
CA TYR A 71 8.03 5.83 10.22
C TYR A 71 8.13 7.27 9.73
N ASP A 72 9.34 7.74 9.42
CA ASP A 72 9.54 9.11 8.93
C ASP A 72 8.75 9.36 7.65
N ASP A 73 8.78 8.44 6.70
CA ASP A 73 8.01 8.59 5.46
C ASP A 73 6.49 8.50 5.70
N LEU A 74 6.03 7.69 6.66
CA LEU A 74 4.61 7.64 7.06
C LEU A 74 4.16 8.98 7.65
N MET A 75 4.98 9.63 8.47
CA MET A 75 4.64 10.92 9.09
C MET A 75 4.59 12.08 8.09
N HIS A 76 5.28 11.95 6.95
CA HIS A 76 5.37 12.97 5.91
C HIS A 76 4.62 12.61 4.62
N CYS A 77 3.91 11.48 4.59
CA CYS A 77 3.16 11.06 3.41
C CYS A 77 1.95 11.96 3.13
N THR A 78 1.57 12.02 1.85
CA THR A 78 0.36 12.74 1.42
C THR A 78 -0.74 11.74 1.10
N ARG A 79 -1.91 11.95 1.69
CA ARG A 79 -3.11 11.17 1.35
C ARG A 79 -3.55 11.49 -0.08
N ILE A 80 -3.76 10.47 -0.90
CA ILE A 80 -4.44 10.64 -2.18
C ILE A 80 -5.91 11.00 -1.90
N ASP A 81 -6.38 12.06 -2.54
CA ASP A 81 -7.73 12.61 -2.32
C ASP A 81 -8.83 11.53 -2.46
N ARG A 82 -9.73 11.50 -1.47
CA ARG A 82 -10.90 10.58 -1.34
C ARG A 82 -10.59 9.08 -1.35
N CYS A 83 -9.38 8.63 -1.06
CA CYS A 83 -9.11 7.20 -0.83
C CYS A 83 -8.29 6.93 0.44
N ASP A 84 -8.04 5.66 0.76
CA ASP A 84 -7.29 5.18 1.92
C ASP A 84 -5.80 4.96 1.60
N VAL A 85 -5.33 5.43 0.45
CA VAL A 85 -3.94 5.34 -0.01
C VAL A 85 -3.20 6.65 0.25
N TYR A 86 -1.98 6.52 0.75
CA TYR A 86 -1.07 7.61 1.08
C TYR A 86 0.27 7.36 0.39
N ILE A 87 0.83 8.40 -0.22
CA ILE A 87 2.09 8.35 -0.96
C ILE A 87 3.13 9.16 -0.19
N GLY A 88 4.18 8.48 0.25
CA GLY A 88 5.39 9.09 0.79
C GLY A 88 6.42 9.39 -0.30
N SER A 89 7.65 9.62 0.13
CA SER A 89 8.82 9.78 -0.74
C SER A 89 9.44 8.44 -1.15
N LYS A 90 9.22 7.38 -0.36
CA LYS A 90 9.76 6.03 -0.57
C LYS A 90 8.69 4.96 -0.61
N TYR A 91 7.58 5.13 0.11
CA TYR A 91 6.58 4.09 0.28
C TYR A 91 5.18 4.52 -0.16
N ILE A 92 4.38 3.52 -0.52
CA ILE A 92 2.93 3.63 -0.68
C ILE A 92 2.31 2.92 0.51
N PHE A 93 1.51 3.65 1.28
CA PHE A 93 0.78 3.12 2.43
C PHE A 93 -0.71 3.04 2.11
N ARG A 94 -1.34 1.92 2.44
CA ARG A 94 -2.80 1.81 2.45
C ARG A 94 -3.27 1.63 3.89
N GLN A 95 -4.10 2.55 4.36
CA GLN A 95 -4.55 2.57 5.74
C GLN A 95 -5.26 1.26 6.10
N GLY A 96 -4.82 0.66 7.20
CA GLY A 96 -5.29 -0.62 7.67
C GLY A 96 -4.91 -1.79 6.77
N MET A 97 -4.12 -1.66 5.72
CA MET A 97 -3.91 -2.76 4.78
C MET A 97 -2.44 -3.07 4.54
N PHE A 98 -1.76 -2.28 3.70
CA PHE A 98 -0.51 -2.69 3.05
C PHE A 98 0.53 -1.58 3.05
N LEU A 99 1.78 -2.02 2.93
CA LEU A 99 2.97 -1.19 2.75
C LEU A 99 3.72 -1.73 1.53
N PHE A 100 4.07 -0.85 0.61
CA PHE A 100 4.89 -1.17 -0.58
C PHE A 100 5.99 -0.13 -0.76
N ARG A 101 7.15 -0.53 -1.29
CA ARG A 101 8.15 0.44 -1.73
C ARG A 101 7.78 0.95 -3.12
N MET A 102 7.98 2.25 -3.35
CA MET A 102 7.79 2.86 -4.67
C MET A 102 8.81 2.32 -5.70
N SER A 103 9.96 1.84 -5.23
CA SER A 103 10.99 1.17 -6.06
C SER A 103 10.48 -0.08 -6.73
N ASP A 104 9.60 -0.80 -6.04
CA ASP A 104 9.12 -2.13 -6.44
C ASP A 104 7.95 -2.02 -7.41
N VAL A 105 7.48 -0.78 -7.69
CA VAL A 105 6.43 -0.51 -8.67
C VAL A 105 7.00 -0.63 -10.08
N SER A 106 6.57 -1.63 -10.83
CA SER A 106 6.97 -1.86 -12.21
C SER A 106 6.31 -0.87 -13.17
N LYS A 107 5.02 -0.58 -13.02
CA LYS A 107 4.25 0.39 -13.81
C LYS A 107 3.00 0.87 -13.08
N CYS A 108 2.58 2.10 -13.37
CA CYS A 108 1.25 2.61 -13.09
C CYS A 108 0.47 2.73 -14.39
N TYR A 109 -0.81 2.37 -14.38
CA TYR A 109 -1.67 2.45 -15.56
C TYR A 109 -3.13 2.63 -15.18
N ILE A 110 -3.96 2.96 -16.18
CA ILE A 110 -5.40 3.05 -16.01
C ILE A 110 -6.01 1.76 -16.53
N ILE A 111 -6.86 1.14 -15.73
CA ILE A 111 -7.79 0.10 -16.18
C ILE A 111 -9.20 0.68 -16.24
N ASP A 112 -9.99 0.18 -17.17
CA ASP A 112 -11.42 0.44 -17.25
C ASP A 112 -12.21 -0.82 -16.95
N GLU A 113 -13.22 -0.69 -16.09
CA GLU A 113 -14.15 -1.76 -15.76
C GLU A 113 -15.53 -1.33 -16.24
N THR A 114 -16.08 -2.04 -17.22
CA THR A 114 -17.39 -1.71 -17.80
C THR A 114 -18.43 -2.70 -17.29
N GLN A 115 -19.46 -2.19 -16.63
CA GLN A 115 -20.59 -2.97 -16.15
C GLN A 115 -21.89 -2.36 -16.69
N GLY A 116 -22.44 -2.98 -17.73
CA GLY A 116 -23.60 -2.43 -18.44
C GLY A 116 -23.22 -1.15 -19.21
N ASP A 117 -23.95 -0.07 -18.95
CA ASP A 117 -23.72 1.25 -19.59
C ASP A 117 -22.73 2.13 -18.82
N ASP A 118 -22.29 1.69 -17.64
CA ASP A 118 -21.34 2.43 -16.80
C ASP A 118 -19.91 1.90 -17.00
N THR A 119 -18.97 2.82 -17.22
CA THR A 119 -17.53 2.53 -17.22
C THR A 119 -16.85 3.23 -16.06
N GLU A 120 -16.23 2.44 -15.20
CA GLU A 120 -15.36 2.92 -14.13
C GLU A 120 -13.90 2.91 -14.58
N TYR A 121 -13.11 3.87 -14.09
CA TYR A 121 -11.69 3.96 -14.40
C TYR A 121 -10.89 3.92 -13.12
N HIS A 122 -9.84 3.11 -13.06
CA HIS A 122 -9.03 2.92 -11.87
C HIS A 122 -7.55 3.12 -12.20
N CYS A 123 -6.85 3.90 -11.37
CA CYS A 123 -5.40 3.94 -11.37
C CYS A 123 -4.90 2.74 -10.57
N VAL A 124 -4.10 1.91 -11.21
CA VAL A 124 -3.49 0.72 -10.60
C VAL A 124 -1.98 0.74 -10.74
N ALA A 125 -1.30 0.02 -9.86
CA ALA A 125 0.14 -0.19 -9.90
C ALA A 125 0.47 -1.68 -9.79
N ASP A 126 1.35 -2.16 -10.66
CA ASP A 126 1.91 -3.51 -10.56
C ASP A 126 3.20 -3.46 -9.74
N ILE A 127 3.27 -4.24 -8.67
CA ILE A 127 4.33 -4.20 -7.67
C ILE A 127 4.97 -5.58 -7.58
N SER A 128 6.29 -5.66 -7.68
CA SER A 128 7.04 -6.92 -7.63
C SER A 128 8.23 -6.77 -6.69
N ASP A 129 8.21 -7.51 -5.60
CA ASP A 129 9.27 -7.51 -4.58
C ASP A 129 9.62 -8.94 -4.15
N GLU A 130 10.44 -9.09 -3.10
CA GLU A 130 10.86 -10.38 -2.56
C GLU A 130 9.70 -11.28 -2.09
N THR A 131 8.53 -10.69 -1.83
CA THR A 131 7.31 -11.38 -1.38
C THR A 131 6.43 -11.79 -2.56
N GLY A 132 6.69 -11.29 -3.76
CA GLY A 132 6.00 -11.66 -4.99
C GLY A 132 5.32 -10.48 -5.68
N THR A 133 4.44 -10.79 -6.64
CA THR A 133 3.82 -9.78 -7.51
C THR A 133 2.35 -9.57 -7.17
N ASP A 134 1.96 -8.31 -7.00
CA ASP A 134 0.59 -7.88 -6.74
C ASP A 134 0.22 -6.68 -7.62
N THR A 135 -1.07 -6.54 -7.96
CA THR A 135 -1.62 -5.31 -8.54
C THR A 135 -2.47 -4.59 -7.51
N LEU A 136 -2.11 -3.34 -7.22
CA LEU A 136 -2.77 -2.49 -6.25
C LEU A 136 -3.60 -1.43 -6.97
N GLU A 137 -4.90 -1.36 -6.68
CA GLU A 137 -5.65 -0.14 -6.98
C GLU A 137 -5.21 1.00 -6.05
N LEU A 138 -4.75 2.07 -6.66
CA LEU A 138 -4.37 3.31 -5.98
C LEU A 138 -5.57 4.22 -5.80
N ARG A 139 -6.45 4.34 -6.81
CA ARG A 139 -7.63 5.22 -6.79
C ARG A 139 -8.57 4.98 -7.97
N LYS A 140 -9.89 5.04 -7.71
CA LYS A 140 -10.92 5.30 -8.74
C LYS A 140 -10.87 6.74 -9.27
N LEU A 141 -10.81 6.86 -10.58
CA LEU A 141 -10.63 8.10 -11.33
C LEU A 141 -11.96 8.65 -11.89
N SER A 142 -11.93 9.89 -12.35
CA SER A 142 -13.05 10.54 -13.02
C SER A 142 -13.41 9.85 -14.33
N VAL A 143 -14.70 9.84 -14.67
CA VAL A 143 -15.19 9.44 -16.00
C VAL A 143 -14.84 10.49 -17.06
N ILE A 144 -14.58 11.74 -16.65
CA ILE A 144 -14.21 12.84 -17.56
C ILE A 144 -12.73 12.68 -17.95
N LYS A 145 -12.47 12.38 -19.23
CA LYS A 145 -11.13 12.07 -19.76
C LYS A 145 -10.01 13.03 -19.34
N VAL A 146 -10.24 14.35 -19.40
CA VAL A 146 -9.23 15.35 -19.04
C VAL A 146 -8.91 15.30 -17.54
N GLN A 147 -9.94 15.26 -16.69
CA GLN A 147 -9.75 15.13 -15.24
C GLN A 147 -9.11 13.79 -14.86
N ARG A 148 -9.51 12.70 -15.53
CA ARG A 148 -8.93 11.37 -15.36
C ARG A 148 -7.43 11.38 -15.58
N GLN A 149 -6.99 11.98 -16.69
CA GLN A 149 -5.57 12.06 -17.02
C GLN A 149 -4.80 12.91 -16.00
N GLN A 150 -5.36 14.04 -15.58
CA GLN A 150 -4.77 14.88 -14.53
C GLN A 150 -4.62 14.12 -13.20
N GLN A 151 -5.69 13.42 -12.78
CA GLN A 151 -5.66 12.61 -11.56
C GLN A 151 -4.65 11.47 -11.64
N PHE A 152 -4.58 10.78 -12.77
CA PHE A 152 -3.59 9.72 -12.99
C PHE A 152 -2.16 10.27 -12.89
N GLU A 153 -1.86 11.37 -13.58
CA GLU A 153 -0.53 11.98 -13.55
C GLU A 153 -0.14 12.50 -12.17
N MET A 154 -1.08 13.04 -11.40
CA MET A 154 -0.82 13.46 -10.02
C MET A 154 -0.38 12.29 -9.12
N ILE A 155 -0.87 11.08 -9.41
CA ILE A 155 -0.55 9.87 -8.65
C ILE A 155 0.70 9.19 -9.19
N SER A 156 0.84 9.04 -10.52
CA SER A 156 1.93 8.28 -11.12
C SER A 156 3.26 9.02 -11.12
N LYS A 157 3.27 10.34 -11.30
CA LYS A 157 4.52 11.14 -11.35
C LYS A 157 5.41 10.97 -10.12
N PRO A 158 4.93 11.07 -8.87
CA PRO A 158 5.80 10.85 -7.71
C PRO A 158 6.34 9.42 -7.65
N ILE A 159 5.53 8.41 -8.03
CA ILE A 159 5.92 7.00 -8.08
C ILE A 159 7.03 6.79 -9.13
N GLU A 160 6.84 7.31 -10.34
CA GLU A 160 7.84 7.23 -11.41
C GLU A 160 9.13 8.00 -11.08
N ALA A 161 9.04 9.12 -10.35
CA ALA A 161 10.19 9.89 -9.92
C ALA A 161 11.03 9.13 -8.89
N ALA A 162 10.40 8.42 -7.94
CA ALA A 162 11.09 7.61 -6.95
C ALA A 162 11.92 6.49 -7.62
N LYS A 163 11.41 5.88 -8.70
CA LYS A 163 12.13 4.85 -9.48
C LYS A 163 13.42 5.38 -10.12
N LYS A 164 13.47 6.64 -10.52
CA LYS A 164 14.65 7.23 -11.17
C LYS A 164 15.77 7.55 -10.21
N LYS A 165 15.46 7.80 -8.93
CA LYS A 165 16.46 8.14 -7.89
C LYS A 165 17.28 6.95 -7.41
N GLN A 166 16.96 5.74 -7.85
CA GLN A 166 17.61 4.49 -7.44
C GLN A 166 18.43 3.81 -8.55
N LYS A 167 18.49 4.44 -9.74
CA LYS A 167 19.42 4.07 -10.82
C LYS A 167 20.63 4.98 -10.78
#